data_AF-A0A1I8JHG4-F1
#
_entry.id   AF-A0A1I8JHG4-F1
#
_cell.length_a   1.000
_cell.length_b   1.000
_cell.length_c   1.000
_cell.angle_alpha   90.00
_cell.angle_beta   90.00
_cell.angle_gamma   90.00
#
_symmetry.space_group_name_H-M   'P 1'
#
loop_
_entity.id
_entity.type
_entity.pdbx_description
1 polymer ?
#
loop_
_entity_poly.entity_id
_entity_poly.type
_entity_poly.pdbx_seq_one_letter_code
_entity_poly.pdbx_strand_id
1 'polypeptide(L)'
;MLKSLLFKDLLPFILILLVLVYSFGIFFFNLLFPAFSDSRDAQALTKVFTVPVSLAFGIFESVIFESCNPGTLATGKNFLPNEKPCADEEGKRAYDGILMFVYLLLVNIVMWNLLIALFSRTVTKLASRAEVLWRKNLFELLREFAEVSPVPPPLSFPHYAWKLLRRCRCERRSGRVGPDGSEPWWQNKKDFSGYPEGYKRFLIYQAKRLREHRPRLQRPVERHKGDTDVLKAHVENQAQDTFGLSMQMSSSCFLMAVIISTAISN
;
A
#
# COMPACT_ATOMS: atom_id res chain seq x y z
N MET A 1 -6.43 -7.07 -11.69
CA MET A 1 -6.03 -7.79 -10.45
C MET A 1 -5.64 -6.85 -9.31
N LEU A 2 -4.86 -5.80 -9.56
CA LEU A 2 -4.48 -4.79 -8.55
C LEU A 2 -5.71 -4.21 -7.82
N LYS A 3 -6.72 -3.75 -8.57
CA LYS A 3 -7.95 -3.15 -8.02
C LYS A 3 -8.64 -4.06 -7.00
N SER A 4 -8.93 -5.32 -7.32
CA SER A 4 -9.65 -6.22 -6.39
C SER A 4 -8.87 -6.52 -5.10
N LEU A 5 -7.53 -6.51 -5.18
CA LEU A 5 -6.65 -6.74 -4.05
C LEU A 5 -6.60 -5.50 -3.15
N LEU A 6 -6.47 -4.33 -3.78
CA LEU A 6 -6.56 -3.03 -3.13
C LEU A 6 -7.90 -2.84 -2.44
N PHE A 7 -9.03 -3.04 -3.13
CA PHE A 7 -10.35 -2.83 -2.52
C PHE A 7 -10.68 -3.83 -1.41
N LYS A 8 -10.24 -5.09 -1.48
CA LYS A 8 -10.53 -6.06 -0.40
C LYS A 8 -9.69 -5.82 0.85
N ASP A 9 -8.46 -5.34 0.68
CA ASP A 9 -7.50 -5.24 1.77
C ASP A 9 -7.34 -3.78 2.29
N LEU A 10 -7.57 -2.75 1.47
CA LEU A 10 -7.50 -1.31 1.82
C LEU A 10 -8.85 -0.71 2.27
N LEU A 11 -9.98 -1.16 1.73
CA LEU A 11 -11.30 -0.61 2.11
C LEU A 11 -11.58 -0.70 3.63
N PRO A 12 -11.39 -1.86 4.31
CA PRO A 12 -11.61 -1.92 5.76
C PRO A 12 -10.65 -1.01 6.53
N PHE A 13 -9.44 -0.77 6.03
CA PHE A 13 -8.49 0.17 6.62
C PHE A 13 -8.98 1.62 6.51
N ILE A 14 -9.40 2.05 5.32
CA ILE A 14 -9.94 3.41 5.11
C ILE A 14 -11.17 3.62 5.98
N LEU A 15 -12.03 2.61 6.16
CA LEU A 15 -13.20 2.72 7.03
C LEU A 15 -12.83 3.00 8.49
N ILE A 16 -11.84 2.29 9.05
CA ILE A 16 -11.39 2.52 10.42
C ILE A 16 -10.79 3.91 10.58
N LEU A 17 -9.95 4.34 9.62
CA LEU A 17 -9.37 5.68 9.61
C LEU A 17 -10.45 6.76 9.49
N LEU A 18 -11.45 6.56 8.65
CA LEU A 18 -12.56 7.49 8.47
C LEU A 18 -13.39 7.63 9.75
N VAL A 19 -13.70 6.53 10.44
CA VAL A 19 -14.42 6.57 11.73
C VAL A 19 -13.62 7.34 12.79
N LEU A 20 -12.31 7.13 12.86
CA LEU A 20 -11.44 7.85 13.79
C LEU A 20 -11.40 9.35 13.48
N VAL A 21 -11.11 9.71 12.23
CA VAL A 21 -11.08 11.11 11.76
C VAL A 21 -12.43 11.81 11.99
N TYR A 22 -13.55 11.12 11.72
CA TYR A 22 -14.89 11.66 11.92
C TYR A 22 -15.19 11.91 13.40
N SER A 23 -14.83 10.97 14.28
CA SER A 23 -15.07 11.08 15.72
C SER A 23 -14.32 12.27 16.33
N PHE A 24 -13.02 12.41 16.03
CA PHE A 24 -12.22 13.55 16.49
C PHE A 24 -12.60 14.85 15.77
N GLY A 25 -13.04 14.78 14.52
CA GLY A 25 -13.56 15.94 13.77
C GLY A 25 -14.77 16.59 14.43
N ILE A 26 -15.76 15.77 14.82
CA ILE A 26 -16.93 16.25 15.59
C ILE A 26 -16.49 16.82 16.93
N PHE A 27 -15.56 16.14 17.61
CA PHE A 27 -15.06 16.59 18.91
C PHE A 27 -14.38 17.97 18.82
N PHE A 28 -13.47 18.17 17.86
CA PHE A 28 -12.82 19.46 17.63
C PHE A 28 -13.80 20.55 17.20
N PHE A 29 -14.78 20.20 16.37
CA PHE A 29 -15.80 21.16 15.96
C PHE A 29 -16.63 21.68 17.13
N ASN A 30 -17.08 20.80 18.03
CA ASN A 30 -17.81 21.21 19.24
C ASN A 30 -16.94 21.99 20.22
N LEU A 31 -15.65 21.67 20.30
CA LEU A 31 -14.71 22.35 21.18
C LEU A 31 -14.39 23.77 20.71
N LEU A 32 -14.19 23.97 19.39
CA LEU A 32 -13.79 25.26 18.83
C LEU A 32 -14.95 26.23 18.62
N PHE A 33 -16.16 25.71 18.40
CA PHE A 33 -17.34 26.51 18.08
C PHE A 33 -18.51 26.13 19.00
N PRO A 34 -18.57 26.59 20.25
CA PRO A 34 -19.65 26.23 21.17
C PRO A 34 -21.00 26.88 20.82
N ALA A 35 -21.01 28.01 20.12
CA ALA A 35 -22.20 28.77 19.75
C ALA A 35 -22.42 28.76 18.23
N PHE A 36 -23.34 27.93 17.75
CA PHE A 36 -23.74 27.86 16.35
C PHE A 36 -25.03 28.66 16.13
N SER A 37 -24.98 29.67 15.24
CA SER A 37 -26.21 30.29 14.71
C SER A 37 -26.52 29.70 13.33
N ASP A 38 -27.80 29.38 13.18
CA ASP A 38 -28.45 28.63 12.10
C ASP A 38 -28.15 29.21 10.70
N SER A 39 -27.01 28.81 10.12
CA SER A 39 -26.57 29.24 8.80
C SER A 39 -26.04 28.06 7.96
N ARG A 40 -26.99 27.24 7.48
CA ARG A 40 -26.90 26.38 6.28
C ARG A 40 -25.58 25.58 6.11
N ASP A 41 -25.30 24.78 7.13
CA ASP A 41 -24.83 23.37 7.23
C ASP A 41 -23.80 22.74 6.27
N ALA A 42 -23.61 23.20 5.03
CA ALA A 42 -22.62 22.57 4.13
C ALA A 42 -21.18 23.00 4.46
N GLN A 43 -21.00 24.25 4.89
CA GLN A 43 -19.68 24.78 5.25
C GLN A 43 -19.20 24.25 6.61
N ALA A 44 -20.12 24.06 7.57
CA ALA A 44 -19.83 23.43 8.85
C ALA A 44 -19.39 21.96 8.67
N LEU A 45 -20.16 21.17 7.92
CA LEU A 45 -19.82 19.76 7.64
C LEU A 45 -18.50 19.60 6.89
N THR A 46 -18.20 20.50 5.95
CA THR A 46 -16.91 20.47 5.26
C THR A 46 -15.75 20.81 6.19
N LYS A 47 -15.92 21.72 7.16
CA LYS A 47 -14.90 22.02 8.18
C LYS A 47 -14.70 20.87 9.17
N VAL A 48 -15.77 20.22 9.61
CA VAL A 48 -15.72 19.02 10.47
C VAL A 48 -14.86 17.92 9.85
N PHE A 49 -14.90 17.78 8.51
CA PHE A 49 -14.12 16.76 7.82
C PHE A 49 -12.73 17.25 7.40
N THR A 50 -12.62 18.46 6.84
CA THR A 50 -11.36 18.95 6.25
C THR A 50 -10.27 19.20 7.30
N VAL A 51 -10.62 19.70 8.48
CA VAL A 51 -9.69 20.04 9.56
C VAL A 51 -8.98 18.79 10.14
N PRO A 52 -9.68 17.73 10.60
CA PRO A 52 -9.00 16.54 11.08
C PRO A 52 -8.27 15.80 9.94
N VAL A 53 -8.80 15.82 8.70
CA VAL A 53 -8.12 15.18 7.56
C VAL A 53 -6.82 15.89 7.21
N SER A 54 -6.81 17.22 7.12
CA SER A 54 -5.58 17.97 6.84
C SER A 54 -4.56 17.77 7.95
N LEU A 55 -5.00 17.76 9.21
CA LEU A 55 -4.16 17.45 10.36
C LEU A 55 -3.59 16.03 10.31
N ALA A 56 -4.39 15.04 9.89
CA ALA A 56 -3.94 13.66 9.69
C ALA A 56 -2.82 13.53 8.64
N PHE A 57 -2.82 14.40 7.64
CA PHE A 57 -1.79 14.48 6.60
C PHE A 57 -0.66 15.47 6.92
N GLY A 58 -0.68 16.14 8.08
CA GLY A 58 0.35 17.11 8.49
C GLY A 58 0.26 18.46 7.79
N ILE A 59 -0.90 18.82 7.22
CA ILE A 59 -1.12 20.11 6.56
C ILE A 59 -1.65 21.12 7.60
N PHE A 60 -0.72 21.80 8.28
CA PHE A 60 -1.03 22.67 9.42
C PHE A 60 -1.66 24.03 9.06
N GLU A 61 -1.56 24.48 7.81
CA GLU A 61 -2.03 25.81 7.40
C GLU A 61 -3.55 25.97 7.54
N SER A 62 -4.29 24.88 7.39
CA SER A 62 -5.76 24.85 7.48
C SER A 62 -6.31 24.70 8.90
N VAL A 63 -5.43 24.53 9.90
CA VAL A 63 -5.81 24.22 11.29
C VAL A 63 -5.41 25.31 12.29
N ILE A 64 -4.75 26.37 11.83
CA ILE A 64 -4.45 27.55 12.65
C ILE A 64 -5.68 28.45 12.62
N PHE A 65 -6.42 28.46 13.73
CA PHE A 65 -7.60 29.29 13.90
C PHE A 65 -7.25 30.60 14.62
N GLU A 66 -7.89 31.68 14.17
CA GLU A 66 -7.79 33.00 14.83
C GLU A 66 -8.82 33.07 15.96
N SER A 67 -8.47 33.70 17.08
CA SER A 67 -9.37 33.79 18.24
C SER A 67 -10.51 34.79 17.96
N CYS A 68 -11.75 34.45 18.30
CA CYS A 68 -12.88 35.36 18.14
C CYS A 68 -12.82 36.54 19.13
N ASN A 69 -13.27 37.72 18.70
CA ASN A 69 -13.60 38.81 19.62
C ASN A 69 -14.85 38.45 20.45
N PRO A 70 -14.96 38.89 21.71
CA PRO A 70 -16.08 38.52 22.59
C PRO A 70 -17.46 38.92 22.05
N GLY A 71 -17.53 39.99 21.24
CA GLY A 71 -18.77 40.44 20.58
C GLY A 71 -19.26 39.54 19.43
N THR A 72 -18.35 38.86 18.71
CA THR A 72 -18.71 37.96 17.59
C THR A 72 -19.17 36.59 18.09
N LEU A 73 -18.55 36.13 19.18
CA LEU A 73 -18.89 34.89 19.89
C LEU A 73 -20.32 34.89 20.45
N ALA A 74 -20.71 35.99 21.12
CA ALA A 74 -22.04 36.15 21.69
C ALA A 74 -23.15 36.29 20.64
N THR A 75 -22.82 36.73 19.42
CA THR A 75 -23.78 36.91 18.33
C THR A 75 -23.89 35.66 17.44
N GLY A 76 -23.06 34.63 17.65
CA GLY A 76 -23.03 33.41 16.84
C GLY A 76 -22.60 33.63 15.38
N LYS A 77 -21.97 34.76 15.07
CA LYS A 77 -21.57 35.20 13.72
C LYS A 77 -20.18 34.65 13.32
N ASN A 78 -19.88 33.42 13.70
CA ASN A 78 -18.55 32.82 13.53
C ASN A 78 -18.28 32.35 12.08
N PHE A 79 -19.29 32.43 11.19
CA PHE A 79 -19.26 32.00 9.79
C PHE A 79 -19.77 33.09 8.84
N LEU A 80 -19.32 34.35 9.02
CA LEU A 80 -19.67 35.41 8.06
C LEU A 80 -18.98 35.13 6.70
N PRO A 81 -19.68 35.30 5.57
CA PRO A 81 -19.20 34.88 4.24
C PRO A 81 -17.96 35.61 3.70
N ASN A 82 -17.42 36.59 4.44
CA ASN A 82 -16.28 37.42 4.03
C ASN A 82 -15.14 37.45 5.06
N GLU A 83 -15.24 36.72 6.17
CA GLU A 83 -14.21 36.67 7.22
C GLU A 83 -13.79 35.23 7.53
N LYS A 84 -12.54 35.06 8.00
CA LYS A 84 -12.04 33.74 8.42
C LYS A 84 -12.86 33.25 9.63
N PRO A 85 -13.27 31.98 9.67
CA PRO A 85 -13.97 31.45 10.84
C PRO A 85 -13.05 31.54 12.06
N CYS A 86 -13.54 32.19 13.11
CA CYS A 86 -12.80 32.40 14.36
C CYS A 86 -13.22 31.35 15.40
N ALA A 87 -12.27 30.91 16.24
CA ALA A 87 -12.50 29.89 17.27
C ALA A 87 -12.57 30.52 18.67
N ASP A 88 -13.25 29.83 19.58
CA ASP A 88 -13.29 30.20 20.99
C ASP A 88 -11.89 30.12 21.64
N GLU A 89 -11.60 31.07 22.54
CA GLU A 89 -10.25 31.24 23.11
C GLU A 89 -9.87 30.08 24.04
N GLU A 90 -10.83 29.61 24.86
CA GLU A 90 -10.62 28.48 25.77
C GLU A 90 -10.51 27.16 24.99
N GLY A 91 -11.42 26.95 24.04
CA GLY A 91 -11.42 25.78 23.16
C GLY A 91 -10.15 25.67 22.31
N LYS A 92 -9.68 26.79 21.75
CA LYS A 92 -8.44 26.86 20.98
C LYS A 92 -7.22 26.47 21.82
N ARG A 93 -7.11 26.96 23.06
CA ARG A 93 -5.97 26.65 23.93
C ARG A 93 -5.87 25.15 24.24
N ALA A 94 -7.02 24.50 24.47
CA ALA A 94 -7.07 23.05 24.68
C ALA A 94 -6.74 22.26 23.40
N TYR A 95 -7.21 22.74 22.25
CA TYR A 95 -6.95 22.16 20.94
C TYR A 95 -5.47 22.21 20.55
N ASP A 96 -4.87 23.41 20.55
CA ASP A 96 -3.46 23.64 20.16
C ASP A 96 -2.47 22.97 21.13
N GLY A 97 -2.88 22.70 22.37
CA GLY A 97 -2.06 22.04 23.38
C GLY A 97 -2.03 20.51 23.24
N ILE A 98 -2.85 19.83 24.04
CA ILE A 98 -2.74 18.37 24.24
C ILE A 98 -3.51 17.61 23.16
N LEU A 99 -4.66 18.14 22.72
CA LEU A 99 -5.60 17.41 21.88
C LEU A 99 -5.10 17.21 20.44
N MET A 100 -4.51 18.23 19.83
CA MET A 100 -3.87 18.12 18.52
C MET A 100 -2.74 17.08 18.56
N PHE A 101 -1.91 17.09 19.61
CA PHE A 101 -0.81 16.15 19.77
C PHE A 101 -1.30 14.70 19.92
N VAL A 102 -2.28 14.46 20.79
CA VAL A 102 -2.85 13.13 21.00
C VAL A 102 -3.50 12.60 19.72
N TYR A 103 -4.22 13.45 18.99
CA TYR A 103 -4.82 13.08 17.70
C TYR A 103 -3.76 12.71 16.67
N LEU A 104 -2.73 13.54 16.50
CA LEU A 104 -1.63 13.28 15.57
C LEU A 104 -0.91 11.97 15.90
N LEU A 105 -0.71 11.68 17.18
CA LEU A 105 -0.09 10.43 17.63
C LEU A 105 -0.97 9.23 17.30
N LEU A 106 -2.26 9.28 17.63
CA LEU A 106 -3.21 8.20 17.34
C LEU A 106 -3.31 7.94 15.84
N VAL A 107 -3.51 8.99 15.03
CA VAL A 107 -3.64 8.85 13.58
C VAL A 107 -2.36 8.33 12.96
N ASN A 108 -1.18 8.83 13.36
CA ASN A 108 0.08 8.37 12.78
C ASN A 108 0.37 6.90 13.14
N ILE A 109 0.17 6.50 14.38
CA ILE A 109 0.33 5.11 14.80
C ILE A 109 -0.64 4.22 14.01
N VAL A 110 -1.92 4.60 13.92
CA VAL A 110 -2.93 3.84 13.17
C VAL A 110 -2.62 3.80 11.67
N MET A 111 -2.25 4.93 11.06
CA MET A 111 -1.97 5.05 9.63
C MET A 111 -0.74 4.22 9.26
N TRP A 112 0.39 4.39 9.96
CA TRP A 112 1.62 3.66 9.66
C TRP A 112 1.52 2.18 9.99
N ASN A 113 0.99 1.80 11.16
CA ASN A 113 0.94 0.39 11.57
C ASN A 113 0.06 -0.43 10.64
N LEU A 114 -1.06 0.14 10.19
CA LEU A 114 -1.96 -0.57 9.28
C LEU A 114 -1.49 -0.52 7.82
N LEU A 115 -0.83 0.57 7.39
CA LEU A 115 -0.23 0.66 6.05
C LEU A 115 0.89 -0.37 5.88
N ILE A 116 1.74 -0.54 6.89
CA ILE A 116 2.81 -1.55 6.90
C ILE A 116 2.22 -2.96 6.87
N ALA A 117 1.21 -3.24 7.70
CA ALA A 117 0.53 -4.53 7.72
C ALA A 117 -0.10 -4.87 6.35
N LEU A 118 -0.72 -3.87 5.70
CA LEU A 118 -1.31 -4.02 4.38
C LEU A 118 -0.27 -4.26 3.30
N PHE A 119 0.82 -3.49 3.29
CA PHE A 119 1.90 -3.68 2.32
C PHE A 119 2.56 -5.04 2.48
N SER A 120 2.86 -5.46 3.71
CA SER A 120 3.41 -6.79 3.98
C SER A 120 2.51 -7.90 3.40
N ARG A 121 1.23 -7.89 3.77
CA ARG A 121 0.25 -8.89 3.29
C ARG A 121 0.08 -8.85 1.76
N THR A 122 -0.01 -7.65 1.20
CA THR A 122 -0.22 -7.44 -0.24
C THR A 122 1.00 -7.87 -1.04
N VAL A 123 2.22 -7.53 -0.59
CA VAL A 123 3.47 -7.91 -1.24
C VAL A 123 3.63 -9.43 -1.24
N THR A 124 3.39 -10.12 -0.12
CA THR A 124 3.46 -11.59 -0.09
C THR A 124 2.45 -12.23 -1.04
N LYS A 125 1.22 -11.72 -1.05
CA LYS A 125 0.14 -12.23 -1.92
C LYS A 125 0.40 -11.91 -3.39
N LEU A 126 0.90 -10.72 -3.73
CA LEU A 126 1.29 -10.35 -5.09
C LEU A 126 2.49 -11.16 -5.56
N ALA A 127 3.53 -11.33 -4.73
CA ALA A 127 4.72 -12.08 -5.09
C ALA A 127 4.37 -13.51 -5.54
N SER A 128 3.51 -14.22 -4.79
CA SER A 128 3.09 -15.58 -5.15
C SER A 128 2.31 -15.68 -6.47
N ARG A 129 1.55 -14.64 -6.84
CA ARG A 129 0.79 -14.59 -8.09
C ARG A 129 1.66 -14.11 -9.25
N ALA A 130 2.49 -13.10 -9.00
CA ALA A 130 3.43 -12.54 -9.95
C ALA A 130 4.45 -13.59 -10.38
N GLU A 131 4.89 -14.47 -9.48
CA GLU A 131 5.79 -15.56 -9.81
C GLU A 131 5.17 -16.55 -10.82
N VAL A 132 3.90 -16.91 -10.65
CA VAL A 132 3.19 -17.80 -11.59
C VAL A 132 3.06 -17.13 -12.96
N LEU A 133 2.66 -15.86 -12.99
CA LEU A 133 2.57 -15.10 -14.24
C LEU A 133 3.94 -14.91 -14.89
N TRP A 134 4.97 -14.63 -14.11
CA TRP A 134 6.34 -14.49 -14.57
C TRP A 134 6.83 -15.78 -15.23
N ARG A 135 6.63 -16.93 -14.57
CA ARG A 135 7.02 -18.24 -15.13
C ARG A 135 6.27 -18.59 -16.41
N LYS A 136 4.99 -18.21 -16.51
CA LYS A 136 4.19 -18.34 -17.74
C LYS A 136 4.76 -17.44 -18.86
N ASN A 137 4.89 -16.15 -18.59
CA ASN A 137 5.39 -15.17 -19.57
C ASN A 137 6.80 -15.53 -20.05
N LEU A 138 7.66 -15.99 -19.15
CA LEU A 138 9.00 -16.45 -19.48
C LEU A 138 8.98 -17.63 -20.44
N PHE A 139 8.08 -18.60 -20.24
CA PHE A 139 7.96 -19.72 -21.17
C PHE A 139 7.41 -19.30 -22.53
N GLU A 140 6.39 -18.43 -22.55
CA GLU A 140 5.84 -17.90 -23.80
C GLU A 140 6.93 -17.15 -24.59
N LEU A 141 7.71 -16.32 -23.91
CA LEU A 141 8.85 -15.60 -24.47
C LEU A 141 9.94 -16.55 -24.98
N LEU A 142 10.30 -17.59 -24.22
CA LEU A 142 11.28 -18.60 -24.64
C LEU A 142 10.82 -19.39 -25.87
N ARG A 143 9.54 -19.73 -25.92
CA ARG A 143 8.94 -20.40 -27.09
C ARG A 143 9.00 -19.49 -28.32
N GLU A 144 8.65 -18.22 -28.15
CA GLU A 144 8.74 -17.24 -29.23
C GLU A 144 10.18 -17.07 -29.72
N PHE A 145 11.16 -16.94 -28.82
CA PHE A 145 12.58 -16.90 -29.18
C PHE A 145 13.09 -18.18 -29.86
N ALA A 146 12.53 -19.35 -29.56
CA ALA A 146 12.89 -20.60 -30.23
C ALA A 146 12.32 -20.71 -31.66
N GLU A 147 11.21 -20.03 -31.96
CA GLU A 147 10.58 -20.03 -33.28
C GLU A 147 11.04 -18.88 -34.19
N VAL A 148 11.56 -17.80 -33.58
CA VAL A 148 12.16 -16.66 -34.26
C VAL A 148 13.55 -17.03 -34.81
N SER A 149 13.87 -16.50 -35.99
CA SER A 149 15.17 -16.71 -36.65
C SER A 149 16.31 -16.15 -35.77
N PRO A 150 17.49 -16.78 -35.72
CA PRO A 150 18.63 -16.33 -34.89
C PRO A 150 19.26 -14.99 -35.33
N VAL A 151 18.63 -14.27 -36.25
CA VAL A 151 19.16 -13.09 -36.92
C VAL A 151 18.41 -11.84 -36.42
N PRO A 152 19.12 -10.79 -35.95
CA PRO A 152 18.48 -9.59 -35.44
C PRO A 152 17.62 -8.92 -36.53
N PRO A 153 16.62 -8.11 -36.12
CA PRO A 153 15.64 -7.48 -37.02
C PRO A 153 16.18 -6.92 -38.35
N PRO A 154 17.36 -6.23 -38.43
CA PRO A 154 17.85 -5.68 -39.70
C PRO A 154 18.21 -6.71 -40.79
N LEU A 155 18.58 -7.96 -40.46
CA LEU A 155 19.03 -8.97 -41.44
C LEU A 155 17.98 -10.07 -41.71
N SER A 156 16.74 -9.87 -41.25
CA SER A 156 15.70 -10.91 -41.21
C SER A 156 14.85 -11.02 -42.50
N PHE A 157 14.89 -10.03 -43.39
CA PHE A 157 14.13 -9.98 -44.64
C PHE A 157 14.25 -11.23 -45.55
N PRO A 158 15.46 -11.71 -45.91
CA PRO A 158 15.58 -12.88 -46.79
C PRO A 158 15.13 -14.18 -46.12
N HIS A 159 15.24 -14.27 -44.79
CA HIS A 159 14.78 -15.44 -44.03
C HIS A 159 13.25 -15.54 -44.01
N TYR A 160 12.54 -14.44 -43.77
CA TYR A 160 11.08 -14.42 -43.82
C TYR A 160 10.56 -14.69 -45.23
N ALA A 161 11.22 -14.18 -46.29
CA ALA A 161 10.88 -14.48 -47.68
C ALA A 161 11.00 -15.98 -48.00
N TRP A 162 12.09 -16.64 -47.57
CA TRP A 162 12.27 -18.09 -47.75
C TRP A 162 11.26 -18.93 -46.96
N LYS A 163 10.94 -18.52 -45.72
CA LYS A 163 9.94 -19.16 -44.86
C LYS A 163 8.54 -19.05 -45.48
N LEU A 164 8.18 -17.89 -46.03
CA LEU A 164 6.90 -17.67 -46.73
C LEU A 164 6.80 -18.52 -48.01
N LEU A 165 7.88 -18.61 -48.80
CA LEU A 165 7.95 -19.45 -49.99
C LEU A 165 7.79 -20.95 -49.67
N ARG A 166 8.36 -21.41 -48.54
CA ARG A 166 8.17 -22.78 -48.04
C ARG A 166 6.76 -23.00 -47.51
N ARG A 167 6.19 -22.03 -46.80
CA ARG A 167 4.84 -22.13 -46.22
C ARG A 167 3.77 -22.21 -47.30
N CYS A 168 3.85 -21.38 -48.34
CA CYS A 168 2.97 -21.45 -49.52
C CYS A 168 3.03 -22.79 -50.26
N ARG A 169 4.13 -23.56 -50.16
CA ARG A 169 4.24 -24.92 -50.71
C ARG A 169 3.70 -26.03 -49.80
N CYS A 170 3.47 -25.75 -48.52
CA CYS A 170 3.04 -26.74 -47.52
C CYS A 170 1.66 -26.44 -46.90
N GLU A 171 1.01 -25.33 -47.25
CA GLU A 171 -0.31 -24.89 -46.75
C GLU A 171 -1.49 -25.72 -47.29
N ARG A 172 -1.43 -27.06 -47.16
CA ARG A 172 -2.58 -27.94 -47.37
C ARG A 172 -3.01 -28.73 -46.14
N ARG A 173 -2.25 -28.71 -45.03
CA ARG A 173 -2.64 -29.43 -43.81
C ARG A 173 -2.14 -28.72 -42.55
N SER A 174 -2.94 -27.83 -41.98
CA SER A 174 -3.06 -27.76 -40.53
C SER A 174 -4.29 -26.96 -40.15
N GLY A 175 -5.33 -27.68 -39.70
CA GLY A 175 -6.50 -27.06 -39.08
C GLY A 175 -6.08 -26.27 -37.85
N ARG A 176 -6.58 -25.05 -37.73
CA ARG A 176 -6.40 -24.21 -36.55
C ARG A 176 -7.33 -24.75 -35.46
N VAL A 177 -6.77 -25.25 -34.37
CA VAL A 177 -7.54 -25.51 -33.14
C VAL A 177 -7.88 -24.14 -32.53
N GLY A 178 -9.18 -23.84 -32.44
CA GLY A 178 -9.70 -22.61 -31.87
C GLY A 178 -9.48 -22.53 -30.35
N PRO A 179 -9.60 -21.33 -29.76
CA PRO A 179 -9.44 -21.15 -28.32
C PRO A 179 -10.65 -21.78 -27.60
N ASP A 180 -10.39 -22.85 -26.87
CA ASP A 180 -11.36 -23.48 -25.98
C ASP A 180 -11.71 -22.53 -24.82
N GLY A 181 -12.99 -22.41 -24.50
CA GLY A 181 -13.53 -21.53 -23.45
C GLY A 181 -13.29 -22.02 -22.02
N SER A 182 -12.31 -22.90 -21.84
CA SER A 182 -11.91 -23.45 -20.55
C SER A 182 -11.10 -22.45 -19.73
N GLU A 183 -11.16 -22.59 -18.39
CA GLU A 183 -10.37 -21.75 -17.48
C GLU A 183 -8.88 -21.75 -17.87
N PRO A 184 -8.16 -20.64 -17.66
CA PRO A 184 -6.79 -20.55 -18.14
C PRO A 184 -5.90 -21.60 -17.48
N TRP A 185 -5.21 -22.41 -18.29
CA TRP A 185 -4.43 -23.59 -17.87
C TRP A 185 -3.41 -23.34 -16.74
N TRP A 186 -2.97 -22.10 -16.53
CA TRP A 186 -2.00 -21.72 -15.49
C TRP A 186 -2.64 -21.45 -14.11
N GLN A 187 -3.98 -21.42 -14.01
CA GLN A 187 -4.68 -21.19 -12.74
C GLN A 187 -4.90 -22.48 -11.93
N ASN A 188 -5.03 -23.62 -12.61
CA ASN A 188 -5.26 -24.90 -11.95
C ASN A 188 -3.95 -25.46 -11.38
N LYS A 189 -3.73 -25.27 -10.07
CA LYS A 189 -2.52 -25.74 -9.37
C LYS A 189 -2.61 -27.21 -8.92
N LYS A 190 -3.79 -27.85 -8.97
CA LYS A 190 -4.02 -29.16 -8.35
C LYS A 190 -3.72 -30.33 -9.27
N ASP A 191 -3.91 -30.14 -10.58
CA ASP A 191 -3.69 -31.20 -11.56
C ASP A 191 -2.77 -30.73 -12.68
N PHE A 192 -1.71 -31.51 -12.93
CA PHE A 192 -0.76 -31.24 -14.00
C PHE A 192 -1.29 -31.66 -15.38
N SER A 193 -2.41 -32.39 -15.43
CA SER A 193 -3.00 -32.93 -16.66
C SER A 193 -3.29 -31.84 -17.71
N GLY A 194 -3.79 -30.68 -17.29
CA GLY A 194 -4.23 -29.57 -18.15
C GLY A 194 -3.14 -28.65 -18.73
N TYR A 195 -1.86 -28.88 -18.41
CA TYR A 195 -0.77 -28.07 -18.97
C TYR A 195 -0.45 -28.44 -20.43
N PRO A 196 -0.06 -27.47 -21.29
CA PRO A 196 0.47 -27.77 -22.61
C PRO A 196 1.71 -28.68 -22.54
N GLU A 197 1.81 -29.65 -23.44
CA GLU A 197 2.91 -30.63 -23.46
C GLU A 197 4.30 -30.00 -23.58
N GLY A 198 4.41 -28.88 -24.30
CA GLY A 198 5.66 -28.09 -24.37
C GLY A 198 6.07 -27.52 -23.01
N TYR A 199 5.10 -27.08 -22.22
CA TYR A 199 5.35 -26.55 -20.87
C TYR A 199 5.74 -27.64 -19.88
N LYS A 200 5.09 -28.82 -19.96
CA LYS A 200 5.45 -29.99 -19.13
C LYS A 200 6.91 -30.40 -19.34
N ARG A 201 7.37 -30.49 -20.59
CA ARG A 201 8.78 -30.79 -20.90
C ARG A 201 9.73 -29.74 -20.35
N PHE A 202 9.36 -28.46 -20.46
CA PHE A 202 10.14 -27.37 -19.90
C PHE A 202 10.29 -27.48 -18.37
N LEU A 203 9.21 -27.79 -17.66
CA LEU A 203 9.23 -28.00 -16.22
C LEU A 203 10.10 -29.20 -15.81
N ILE A 204 9.99 -30.33 -16.52
CA ILE A 204 10.83 -31.52 -16.28
C ILE A 204 12.30 -31.18 -16.50
N TYR A 205 12.61 -30.45 -17.59
CA TYR A 205 13.96 -30.00 -17.88
C TYR A 205 14.52 -29.12 -16.76
N GLN A 206 13.76 -28.10 -16.32
CA GLN A 206 14.18 -27.25 -15.20
C GLN A 206 14.38 -28.05 -13.91
N ALA A 207 13.48 -28.98 -13.59
CA ALA A 207 13.59 -29.81 -12.39
C ALA A 207 14.84 -30.70 -12.43
N LYS A 208 15.16 -31.28 -13.59
CA LYS A 208 16.36 -32.09 -13.79
C LYS A 208 17.63 -31.26 -13.61
N ARG A 209 17.70 -30.10 -14.27
CA ARG A 209 18.84 -29.17 -14.18
C ARG A 209 19.04 -28.63 -12.77
N LEU A 210 17.94 -28.34 -12.07
CA LEU A 210 17.98 -27.91 -10.67
C LEU A 210 18.50 -29.03 -9.77
N ARG A 211 18.08 -30.29 -9.94
CA ARG A 211 18.62 -31.43 -9.16
C ARG A 211 20.11 -31.62 -9.39
N GLU A 212 20.57 -31.50 -10.62
CA GLU A 212 21.99 -31.64 -10.97
C GLU A 212 22.86 -30.55 -10.32
N HIS A 213 22.38 -29.30 -10.29
CA HIS A 213 23.14 -28.18 -9.72
C HIS A 213 22.86 -27.88 -8.24
N ARG A 214 21.79 -28.44 -7.66
CA ARG A 214 21.41 -28.28 -6.25
C ARG A 214 22.58 -28.48 -5.27
N PRO A 215 23.43 -29.53 -5.35
CA PRO A 215 24.52 -29.70 -4.40
C PRO A 215 25.59 -28.59 -4.49
N ARG A 216 25.79 -27.99 -5.67
CA ARG A 216 26.71 -26.85 -5.83
C ARG A 216 26.13 -25.55 -5.27
N LEU A 217 24.84 -25.34 -5.42
CA LEU A 217 24.13 -24.17 -4.89
C LEU A 217 23.90 -24.24 -3.37
N GLN A 218 23.75 -25.45 -2.81
CA GLN A 218 23.57 -25.65 -1.37
C GLN A 218 24.86 -25.43 -0.58
N ARG A 219 26.03 -25.83 -1.10
CA ARG A 219 27.31 -25.73 -0.39
C ARG A 219 27.62 -24.33 0.18
N PRO A 220 27.49 -23.22 -0.58
CA PRO A 220 27.73 -21.88 -0.05
C PRO A 220 26.70 -21.46 1.00
N VAL A 221 25.43 -21.82 0.80
CA VAL A 221 24.35 -21.50 1.74
C VAL A 221 24.53 -22.26 3.05
N GLU A 222 24.89 -23.53 3.00
CA GLU A 222 25.18 -24.34 4.19
C GLU A 222 26.43 -23.84 4.91
N ARG A 223 27.47 -23.41 4.18
CA ARG A 223 28.68 -22.84 4.77
C ARG A 223 28.39 -21.54 5.54
N HIS A 224 27.51 -20.69 5.03
CA HIS A 224 27.13 -19.42 5.67
C HIS A 224 25.87 -19.50 6.53
N LYS A 225 25.31 -20.71 6.72
CA LYS A 225 24.06 -20.88 7.45
C LYS A 225 24.17 -20.37 8.89
N GLY A 226 25.30 -20.64 9.55
CA GLY A 226 25.61 -20.11 10.88
C GLY A 226 25.62 -18.59 10.90
N ASP A 227 26.31 -17.95 9.95
CA ASP A 227 26.37 -16.48 9.85
C ASP A 227 24.97 -15.88 9.61
N THR A 228 24.16 -16.52 8.76
CA THR A 228 22.79 -16.07 8.48
C THR A 228 21.85 -16.28 9.67
N ASP A 229 22.01 -17.36 10.43
CA ASP A 229 21.20 -17.63 11.62
C ASP A 229 21.54 -16.64 12.74
N VAL A 230 22.83 -16.28 12.89
CA VAL A 230 23.29 -15.23 13.81
C VAL A 230 22.77 -13.85 13.39
N LEU A 231 22.88 -13.49 12.11
CA LEU A 231 22.32 -12.23 11.58
C LEU A 231 20.81 -12.17 11.75
N LYS A 232 20.11 -13.27 11.49
CA LYS A 232 18.65 -13.35 11.68
C LYS A 232 18.27 -13.15 13.14
N ALA A 233 18.95 -13.81 14.06
CA ALA A 233 18.73 -13.63 15.50
C ALA A 233 19.02 -12.19 15.93
N HIS A 234 20.09 -11.57 15.42
CA HIS A 234 20.40 -10.18 15.71
C HIS A 234 19.32 -9.22 15.18
N VAL A 235 18.84 -9.42 13.95
CA VAL A 235 17.76 -8.61 13.35
C VAL A 235 16.43 -8.81 14.09
N GLU A 236 16.10 -10.04 14.53
CA GLU A 236 14.90 -10.30 15.32
C GLU A 236 14.94 -9.58 16.67
N ASN A 237 16.09 -9.62 17.36
CA ASN A 237 16.30 -8.86 18.60
C ASN A 237 16.22 -7.34 18.34
N GLN A 238 16.87 -6.86 17.28
CA GLN A 238 16.87 -5.43 16.94
C GLN A 238 15.48 -4.93 16.51
N ALA A 239 14.67 -5.77 15.88
CA ALA A 239 13.27 -5.49 15.53
C ALA A 239 12.38 -5.43 16.78
N GLN A 240 12.60 -6.32 17.75
CA GLN A 240 11.93 -6.27 19.05
C GLN A 240 12.32 -5.01 19.84
N ASP A 241 13.61 -4.65 19.82
CA ASP A 241 14.10 -3.43 20.46
C ASP A 241 13.60 -2.16 19.78
N THR A 242 13.50 -2.13 18.45
CA THR A 242 12.91 -0.97 17.73
C THR A 242 11.40 -0.87 17.94
N PHE A 243 10.67 -1.98 18.00
CA PHE A 243 9.27 -1.95 18.41
C PHE A 243 9.12 -1.49 19.87
N GLY A 244 9.95 -1.98 20.78
CA GLY A 244 9.98 -1.55 22.19
C GLY A 244 10.35 -0.07 22.34
N LEU A 245 11.40 0.39 21.67
CA LEU A 245 11.81 1.80 21.62
C LEU A 245 10.77 2.68 20.94
N SER A 246 10.03 2.21 19.93
CA SER A 246 8.92 2.99 19.35
C SER A 246 7.77 3.19 20.36
N MET A 247 7.49 2.17 21.17
CA MET A 247 6.47 2.22 22.23
C MET A 247 6.94 3.08 23.43
N GLN A 248 8.24 3.04 23.74
CA GLN A 248 8.86 3.80 24.82
C GLN A 248 9.13 5.26 24.44
N MET A 249 9.52 5.54 23.20
CA MET A 249 9.69 6.89 22.67
C MET A 249 8.34 7.58 22.48
N SER A 250 7.29 6.83 22.15
CA SER A 250 5.90 7.32 22.21
C SER A 250 5.49 7.70 23.64
N SER A 251 5.82 6.88 24.64
CA SER A 251 5.58 7.19 26.06
C SER A 251 6.41 8.37 26.59
N SER A 252 7.69 8.47 26.22
CA SER A 252 8.59 9.55 26.65
C SER A 252 8.26 10.89 25.98
N CYS A 253 7.85 10.90 24.70
CA CYS A 253 7.28 12.09 24.07
C CYS A 253 5.96 12.51 24.76
N PHE A 254 5.15 11.56 25.21
CA PHE A 254 3.94 11.83 26.00
C PHE A 254 4.27 12.51 27.32
N LEU A 255 5.26 11.98 28.07
CA LEU A 255 5.73 12.56 29.32
C LEU A 255 6.34 13.96 29.12
N MET A 256 7.16 14.15 28.08
CA MET A 256 7.74 15.46 27.78
C MET A 256 6.67 16.48 27.34
N ALA A 257 5.68 16.08 26.53
CA ALA A 257 4.57 16.95 26.13
C ALA A 257 3.68 17.35 27.32
N VAL A 258 3.41 16.41 28.25
CA VAL A 258 2.68 16.68 29.49
C VAL A 258 3.46 17.64 30.38
N ILE A 259 4.77 17.43 30.56
CA ILE A 259 5.64 18.31 31.36
C ILE A 259 5.68 19.72 30.77
N ILE A 260 5.81 19.85 29.45
CA ILE A 260 5.81 21.15 28.76
C ILE A 260 4.43 21.83 28.89
N SER A 261 3.32 21.11 28.76
CA SER A 261 1.98 21.66 29.00
C SER A 261 1.78 22.13 30.45
N THR A 262 2.27 21.39 31.44
CA THR A 262 2.20 21.81 32.86
C THR A 262 3.12 22.99 33.18
N ALA A 263 4.27 23.12 32.49
CA ALA A 263 5.21 24.23 32.68
C ALA A 263 4.74 25.53 32.02
N ILE A 264 3.87 25.48 31.01
CA ILE A 264 3.26 26.64 30.35
C ILE A 264 1.98 27.10 31.07
N SER A 265 1.44 26.28 31.98
CA SER A 265 0.21 26.58 32.73
C SER A 265 0.45 27.19 34.12
N ASN A 266 1.70 27.27 34.58
CA ASN A 266 2.15 28.01 35.78
C ASN A 266 2.88 29.28 35.35
#